data_AF-A0A3C1QXZ0-F1
#
_entry.id   AF-A0A3C1QXZ0-F1
#
_cell.length_a   1.000
_cell.length_b   1.000
_cell.length_c   1.000
_cell.angle_alpha   90.00
_cell.angle_beta   90.00
_cell.angle_gamma   90.00
#
_symmetry.space_group_name_H-M   'P 1'
#
loop_
_entity.id
_entity.type
_entity.pdbx_description
1 polymer ?
#
loop_
_entity_poly.entity_id
_entity_poly.type
_entity_poly.pdbx_seq_one_letter_code
_entity_poly.pdbx_strand_id
1 'polypeptide(L)'
;MRHPVGRHVGSIGEIVRNRTAESIRTRRRRSGRIELHSSDGDRSRSGVLLGTRSRYLYAAEREPGGSERFSGVSSGSLALPSDPSMMNVLHRSNASRFGGFAFRSFRHAFPGTRCVSIAVVALLTSMLCAGRSYAESRHLGGDRVHLDAAETIDGDLFCAGNSIVVSGTVTGDLFAIGESIEIDGKIGGSVHLLGRSAEVDAEIGGSLRAALGESLTIGGGTIGRDLNASTSTLVVRRGTVISGGIGAAARRADIDADVTDTTRLIVARGSLGGRFGGPVEIEQVAMGGNVAETGMTIDPEAVLEGDLKVRGGREPDRQEGSTIRGTVDYQRPAAVPAVGRSWLRTLLASWVQFAIAGILFRVLFPTRSRHAIRNFGARPLRVVVFGPLFLILLVLVGAAVVAGCAALATGLGLVGLAEPIPMLIVIALLAIAMIWCGGLLAASWVAPTLFAGWLARTLLGWLPGFRREAMLLPIIAGSLIMAAIASLPTVGFFLWGAIALFGSGVFLVGAVPPVAKTPAVGNSPRGYERIR
;
A
#
# COMPACT_ATOMS: atom_id res chain seq x y z
N MET A 1 10.79 65.48 25.54
CA MET A 1 12.16 65.74 26.08
C MET A 1 12.34 64.99 27.39
N ARG A 2 13.58 64.55 27.72
CA ARG A 2 14.12 64.13 29.05
C ARG A 2 13.41 63.00 29.86
N HIS A 3 14.23 62.03 30.33
CA HIS A 3 13.97 61.17 31.50
C HIS A 3 14.33 61.92 32.82
N PRO A 4 13.80 61.50 34.00
CA PRO A 4 14.42 60.49 34.92
C PRO A 4 13.39 59.38 35.33
N VAL A 5 13.67 58.22 35.98
CA VAL A 5 14.62 57.71 37.01
C VAL A 5 14.24 58.02 38.48
N GLY A 6 13.91 56.98 39.29
CA GLY A 6 13.70 57.07 40.75
C GLY A 6 13.21 55.76 41.42
N ARG A 7 13.61 55.48 42.67
CA ARG A 7 13.30 54.24 43.47
C ARG A 7 12.40 54.52 44.68
N HIS A 8 11.60 53.54 45.10
CA HIS A 8 11.39 53.04 46.50
C HIS A 8 10.68 51.65 46.38
N VAL A 9 10.78 50.59 47.22
CA VAL A 9 11.35 50.26 48.55
C VAL A 9 10.33 50.07 49.69
N GLY A 10 10.14 48.80 50.11
CA GLY A 10 9.49 48.33 51.34
C GLY A 10 8.89 46.92 51.15
N SER A 11 8.71 46.03 52.14
CA SER A 11 9.25 45.75 53.49
C SER A 11 8.39 44.57 54.04
N ILE A 12 8.66 44.05 55.25
CA ILE A 12 8.03 42.86 55.91
C ILE A 12 8.60 41.51 55.39
N GLY A 13 9.06 40.58 56.24
CA GLY A 13 9.30 40.64 57.70
C GLY A 13 9.66 39.26 58.29
N GLU A 14 10.69 39.17 59.15
CA GLU A 14 11.10 37.93 59.84
C GLU A 14 10.37 37.73 61.17
N ILE A 15 10.02 36.47 61.51
CA ILE A 15 9.97 35.98 62.91
C ILE A 15 10.57 34.56 62.98
N VAL A 16 11.35 34.31 64.03
CA VAL A 16 12.12 33.07 64.27
C VAL A 16 11.56 32.32 65.50
N ARG A 17 11.53 30.96 65.47
CA ARG A 17 11.85 30.11 66.66
C ARG A 17 11.92 28.59 66.40
N ASN A 18 13.17 28.16 66.20
CA ASN A 18 13.80 26.92 66.70
C ASN A 18 13.16 26.26 67.95
N ARG A 19 12.97 24.91 67.93
CA ARG A 19 13.34 24.01 69.04
C ARG A 19 13.47 22.53 68.62
N THR A 20 14.17 21.76 69.44
CA THR A 20 14.66 20.39 69.16
C THR A 20 13.96 19.30 69.96
N ALA A 21 13.89 18.10 69.35
CA ALA A 21 13.95 16.76 69.96
C ALA A 21 12.86 16.32 70.96
N GLU A 22 12.29 15.14 70.68
CA GLU A 22 12.02 14.12 71.70
C GLU A 22 12.14 12.71 71.09
N SER A 23 12.26 11.67 71.92
CA SER A 23 12.60 10.30 71.48
C SER A 23 11.85 9.22 72.26
N ILE A 24 11.32 8.20 71.59
CA ILE A 24 10.74 7.02 72.24
C ILE A 24 11.37 5.73 71.70
N ARG A 25 11.76 4.83 72.62
CA ARG A 25 12.28 3.48 72.37
C ARG A 25 11.34 2.43 72.96
N THR A 26 10.92 1.41 72.20
CA THR A 26 10.51 0.06 72.67
C THR A 26 10.14 -0.84 71.47
N ARG A 27 10.23 -2.18 71.49
CA ARG A 27 11.16 -3.12 72.18
C ARG A 27 11.05 -4.55 71.56
N ARG A 28 12.17 -5.30 71.53
CA ARG A 28 12.30 -6.79 71.58
C ARG A 28 11.82 -7.72 70.43
N ARG A 29 12.79 -8.58 70.01
CA ARG A 29 12.69 -10.04 69.67
C ARG A 29 11.94 -10.44 68.38
N ARG A 30 12.23 -11.58 67.73
CA ARG A 30 13.21 -12.69 67.94
C ARG A 30 13.78 -13.11 66.55
N SER A 31 15.05 -13.48 66.42
CA SER A 31 15.55 -14.88 66.27
C SER A 31 14.84 -15.72 65.18
N GLY A 32 15.55 -16.31 64.21
CA GLY A 32 17.01 -16.31 64.05
C GLY A 32 17.56 -16.97 62.78
N ARG A 33 18.87 -17.27 62.84
CA ARG A 33 19.74 -17.83 61.79
C ARG A 33 20.14 -19.26 62.18
N ILE A 34 20.24 -20.16 61.22
CA ILE A 34 21.06 -21.39 61.26
C ILE A 34 21.42 -21.78 59.82
N GLU A 35 22.50 -22.52 59.64
CA GLU A 35 23.17 -22.77 58.36
C GLU A 35 23.31 -24.28 58.08
N LEU A 36 23.55 -24.61 56.81
CA LEU A 36 24.33 -25.76 56.31
C LEU A 36 24.11 -27.16 56.94
N HIS A 37 23.63 -28.09 56.11
CA HIS A 37 24.39 -29.34 55.92
C HIS A 37 24.24 -29.99 54.54
N SER A 38 25.13 -30.93 54.26
CA SER A 38 25.38 -31.58 52.96
C SER A 38 25.28 -33.11 53.03
N SER A 39 24.85 -33.73 51.92
CA SER A 39 25.12 -35.11 51.50
C SER A 39 24.66 -35.20 50.01
N ASP A 40 25.42 -35.69 49.04
CA ASP A 40 25.76 -37.11 48.75
C ASP A 40 24.62 -38.11 49.01
N GLY A 41 24.16 -38.94 48.07
CA GLY A 41 24.54 -39.12 46.66
C GLY A 41 24.70 -40.60 46.30
N ASP A 42 24.09 -41.06 45.20
CA ASP A 42 24.40 -42.40 44.64
C ASP A 42 24.14 -42.49 43.11
N ARG A 43 24.54 -43.61 42.52
CA ARG A 43 24.69 -43.87 41.08
C ARG A 43 23.84 -45.06 40.63
N SER A 44 23.37 -45.00 39.39
CA SER A 44 23.59 -46.05 38.35
C SER A 44 23.11 -45.50 37.00
N ARG A 45 23.87 -45.56 35.89
CA ARG A 45 24.23 -46.74 35.07
C ARG A 45 22.97 -47.48 34.54
N SER A 46 22.82 -47.77 33.25
CA SER A 46 23.74 -47.53 32.11
C SER A 46 23.12 -47.84 30.74
N GLY A 47 23.53 -47.06 29.72
CA GLY A 47 23.76 -47.52 28.34
C GLY A 47 22.57 -47.79 27.41
N VAL A 48 22.71 -47.97 26.08
CA VAL A 48 23.62 -47.43 25.02
C VAL A 48 23.31 -48.18 23.70
N LEU A 49 23.65 -47.62 22.53
CA LEU A 49 23.39 -48.09 21.13
C LEU A 49 21.94 -47.84 20.64
N LEU A 50 21.66 -47.31 19.44
CA LEU A 50 22.14 -47.52 18.05
C LEU A 50 21.59 -48.78 17.37
N GLY A 51 20.83 -48.58 16.27
CA GLY A 51 20.34 -49.65 15.40
C GLY A 51 19.48 -49.12 14.25
N THR A 52 20.04 -49.06 13.03
CA THR A 52 19.30 -48.71 11.80
C THR A 52 18.83 -49.97 11.06
N ARG A 53 17.64 -49.93 10.45
CA ARG A 53 17.40 -50.25 9.01
C ARG A 53 15.91 -50.29 8.65
N SER A 54 15.64 -50.13 7.34
CA SER A 54 14.33 -50.29 6.72
C SER A 54 13.99 -51.74 6.43
N ARG A 55 12.70 -52.01 6.15
CA ARG A 55 12.28 -52.76 4.94
C ARG A 55 10.80 -52.56 4.62
N TYR A 56 10.47 -52.79 3.36
CA TYR A 56 9.10 -52.89 2.83
C TYR A 56 8.41 -54.16 3.32
N LEU A 57 7.07 -54.18 3.27
CA LEU A 57 6.33 -55.34 2.76
C LEU A 57 4.97 -54.93 2.18
N TYR A 58 4.51 -55.70 1.19
CA TYR A 58 3.23 -55.57 0.49
C TYR A 58 2.16 -56.40 1.22
N ALA A 59 0.91 -55.93 1.18
CA ALA A 59 -0.27 -56.78 1.33
C ALA A 59 -1.44 -56.15 0.54
N ALA A 60 -2.24 -56.98 -0.12
CA ALA A 60 -3.41 -56.59 -0.90
C ALA A 60 -4.56 -57.57 -0.60
N GLU A 61 -5.64 -57.52 -1.39
CA GLU A 61 -6.92 -58.23 -1.19
C GLU A 61 -7.81 -57.61 -0.09
N ARG A 62 -9.15 -57.56 -0.23
CA ARG A 62 -10.02 -57.83 -1.39
C ARG A 62 -11.37 -57.11 -1.20
N GLU A 63 -12.00 -56.65 -2.28
CA GLU A 63 -13.48 -56.54 -2.31
C GLU A 63 -14.11 -57.94 -2.48
N PRO A 64 -15.44 -58.08 -2.31
CA PRO A 64 -16.22 -58.23 -3.56
C PRO A 64 -17.67 -57.69 -3.55
N GLY A 65 -18.03 -56.99 -4.63
CA GLY A 65 -19.34 -57.09 -5.30
C GLY A 65 -20.53 -56.35 -4.69
N GLY A 66 -21.54 -55.94 -5.47
CA GLY A 66 -21.74 -56.06 -6.93
C GLY A 66 -22.89 -55.13 -7.39
N SER A 67 -22.94 -54.69 -8.65
CA SER A 67 -23.64 -55.37 -9.77
C SER A 67 -25.15 -55.54 -9.54
N GLU A 68 -26.08 -55.23 -10.46
CA GLU A 68 -26.01 -54.81 -11.87
C GLU A 68 -27.44 -54.33 -12.30
N ARG A 69 -27.91 -54.08 -13.53
CA ARG A 69 -27.46 -54.19 -14.95
C ARG A 69 -28.31 -53.23 -15.81
N PHE A 70 -27.76 -52.60 -16.85
CA PHE A 70 -28.45 -52.48 -18.15
C PHE A 70 -27.50 -52.22 -19.32
N SER A 71 -27.75 -52.89 -20.44
CA SER A 71 -27.03 -52.82 -21.71
C SER A 71 -28.05 -52.77 -22.87
N GLY A 72 -27.74 -52.34 -24.09
CA GLY A 72 -26.51 -51.75 -24.67
C GLY A 72 -26.56 -51.83 -26.21
N VAL A 73 -25.46 -51.47 -26.91
CA VAL A 73 -25.05 -51.99 -28.24
C VAL A 73 -25.99 -51.68 -29.44
N SER A 74 -25.57 -51.13 -30.60
CA SER A 74 -24.26 -50.82 -31.23
C SER A 74 -24.41 -49.59 -32.17
N SER A 75 -23.49 -49.12 -33.03
CA SER A 75 -22.12 -49.48 -33.44
C SER A 75 -21.42 -48.22 -34.01
N GLY A 76 -20.14 -48.30 -34.41
CA GLY A 76 -19.47 -47.25 -35.21
C GLY A 76 -17.94 -47.27 -35.14
N SER A 77 -17.29 -47.62 -36.25
CA SER A 77 -15.83 -47.61 -36.48
C SER A 77 -15.33 -46.22 -36.98
N LEU A 78 -14.04 -45.83 -36.98
CA LEU A 78 -12.76 -46.49 -36.62
C LEU A 78 -11.67 -45.44 -36.22
N ALA A 79 -10.67 -45.88 -35.46
CA ALA A 79 -9.24 -45.46 -35.36
C ALA A 79 -8.72 -44.04 -35.74
N LEU A 80 -7.93 -43.47 -34.81
CA LEU A 80 -6.66 -42.76 -35.11
C LEU A 80 -5.49 -43.77 -35.11
N PRO A 81 -4.36 -43.49 -35.81
CA PRO A 81 -3.11 -43.34 -35.06
C PRO A 81 -2.13 -42.29 -35.65
N SER A 82 -0.92 -42.24 -35.10
CA SER A 82 0.10 -41.19 -35.25
C SER A 82 1.32 -41.56 -36.12
N ASP A 83 1.90 -40.53 -36.75
CA ASP A 83 3.33 -40.39 -37.09
C ASP A 83 3.88 -41.33 -38.22
N PRO A 84 5.19 -41.29 -38.57
CA PRO A 84 5.63 -40.53 -39.75
C PRO A 84 6.06 -41.40 -40.93
N SER A 85 5.94 -40.87 -42.15
CA SER A 85 6.35 -41.54 -43.40
C SER A 85 7.64 -40.98 -44.00
N MET A 86 8.64 -41.85 -44.13
CA MET A 86 9.89 -41.63 -44.88
C MET A 86 10.40 -43.00 -45.35
N MET A 87 11.21 -43.01 -46.42
CA MET A 87 11.69 -44.21 -47.13
C MET A 87 10.58 -45.01 -47.87
N ASN A 88 10.84 -45.66 -49.01
CA ASN A 88 12.12 -45.93 -49.69
C ASN A 88 12.08 -45.48 -51.16
N VAL A 89 13.27 -45.21 -51.73
CA VAL A 89 13.73 -45.81 -53.01
C VAL A 89 15.23 -45.53 -53.21
N LEU A 90 15.97 -46.57 -53.65
CA LEU A 90 17.39 -46.58 -54.11
C LEU A 90 18.57 -46.35 -53.13
N HIS A 91 19.04 -47.49 -52.57
CA HIS A 91 20.36 -48.10 -52.82
C HIS A 91 21.73 -47.43 -52.48
N ARG A 92 22.60 -48.31 -51.92
CA ARG A 92 24.07 -48.45 -52.12
C ARG A 92 25.05 -47.57 -51.33
N SER A 93 25.44 -48.15 -50.18
CA SER A 93 26.82 -48.64 -49.89
C SER A 93 27.98 -47.70 -49.56
N ASN A 94 28.77 -48.18 -48.59
CA ASN A 94 30.20 -47.91 -48.32
C ASN A 94 30.57 -46.58 -47.63
N ALA A 95 30.92 -46.70 -46.35
CA ALA A 95 31.76 -45.74 -45.65
C ALA A 95 33.24 -45.93 -46.02
N SER A 96 34.03 -44.85 -46.03
CA SER A 96 35.36 -44.87 -45.39
C SER A 96 36.01 -43.47 -45.23
N ARG A 97 36.54 -43.25 -44.02
CA ARG A 97 37.80 -42.55 -43.66
C ARG A 97 38.11 -41.14 -44.23
N PHE A 98 38.14 -40.19 -43.29
CA PHE A 98 39.29 -39.32 -42.95
C PHE A 98 40.30 -38.91 -44.04
N GLY A 99 40.45 -37.59 -44.24
CA GLY A 99 41.61 -36.98 -44.89
C GLY A 99 41.30 -35.58 -45.45
N GLY A 100 41.47 -34.53 -44.64
CA GLY A 100 41.22 -33.15 -45.08
C GLY A 100 42.50 -32.38 -45.43
N PHE A 101 42.38 -31.24 -46.14
CA PHE A 101 43.45 -30.24 -46.21
C PHE A 101 42.93 -28.82 -46.52
N ALA A 102 43.67 -27.81 -46.03
CA ALA A 102 43.70 -26.38 -46.35
C ALA A 102 42.43 -25.64 -46.86
N PHE A 103 42.00 -24.63 -46.08
CA PHE A 103 41.14 -23.53 -46.55
C PHE A 103 42.00 -22.29 -46.89
N ARG A 104 41.94 -21.76 -48.12
CA ARG A 104 42.48 -20.42 -48.42
C ARG A 104 41.74 -19.71 -49.56
N SER A 105 41.44 -18.44 -49.32
CA SER A 105 40.46 -17.62 -50.04
C SER A 105 41.01 -16.89 -51.27
N PHE A 106 40.16 -16.68 -52.29
CA PHE A 106 39.85 -15.40 -52.97
C PHE A 106 38.91 -15.68 -54.19
N ARG A 107 38.15 -14.77 -54.82
CA ARG A 107 37.48 -13.49 -54.46
C ARG A 107 37.05 -12.83 -55.78
N HIS A 108 35.76 -12.59 -56.05
CA HIS A 108 35.28 -11.55 -57.00
C HIS A 108 33.78 -11.23 -56.74
N ALA A 109 33.20 -10.23 -57.43
CA ALA A 109 32.01 -9.49 -56.96
C ALA A 109 30.90 -9.31 -58.01
N PHE A 110 29.68 -8.99 -57.55
CA PHE A 110 28.52 -8.61 -58.37
C PHE A 110 27.78 -7.36 -57.81
N PRO A 111 27.11 -6.53 -58.64
CA PRO A 111 26.73 -5.15 -58.29
C PRO A 111 25.27 -4.98 -57.80
N GLY A 112 24.77 -5.85 -56.92
CA GLY A 112 23.34 -5.85 -56.52
C GLY A 112 22.88 -4.74 -55.54
N THR A 113 23.80 -4.02 -54.89
CA THR A 113 23.48 -3.22 -53.69
C THR A 113 22.79 -1.88 -53.96
N ARG A 114 23.05 -1.20 -55.08
CA ARG A 114 22.64 0.20 -55.29
C ARG A 114 21.12 0.39 -55.37
N CYS A 115 20.39 -0.55 -55.98
CA CYS A 115 18.92 -0.47 -56.08
C CYS A 115 18.24 -0.68 -54.71
N VAL A 116 18.79 -1.60 -53.88
CA VAL A 116 18.30 -1.85 -52.52
C VAL A 116 18.46 -0.62 -51.65
N SER A 117 19.60 0.08 -51.73
CA SER A 117 19.83 1.32 -50.98
C SER A 117 18.79 2.41 -51.29
N ILE A 118 18.42 2.60 -52.55
CA ILE A 118 17.42 3.61 -52.94
C ILE A 118 16.03 3.24 -52.42
N ALA A 119 15.62 1.97 -52.53
CA ALA A 119 14.34 1.50 -52.01
C ALA A 119 14.25 1.63 -50.48
N VAL A 120 15.32 1.27 -49.75
CA VAL A 120 15.39 1.39 -48.28
C VAL A 120 15.38 2.86 -47.84
N VAL A 121 16.13 3.74 -48.53
CA VAL A 121 16.08 5.18 -48.23
C VAL A 121 14.69 5.76 -48.51
N ALA A 122 14.05 5.41 -49.63
CA ALA A 122 12.68 5.87 -49.91
C ALA A 122 11.67 5.40 -48.86
N LEU A 123 11.78 4.15 -48.38
CA LEU A 123 10.93 3.59 -47.32
C LEU A 123 11.18 4.25 -45.95
N LEU A 124 12.44 4.56 -45.63
CA LEU A 124 12.79 5.30 -44.41
C LEU A 124 12.34 6.76 -44.50
N THR A 125 12.44 7.40 -45.66
CA THR A 125 11.95 8.76 -45.89
C THR A 125 10.42 8.80 -45.85
N SER A 126 9.69 7.79 -46.34
CA SER A 126 8.23 7.73 -46.15
C SER A 126 7.83 7.46 -44.70
N MET A 127 8.63 6.71 -43.92
CA MET A 127 8.45 6.63 -42.45
C MET A 127 8.79 7.93 -41.70
N LEU A 128 9.57 8.85 -42.29
CA LEU A 128 9.88 10.17 -41.73
C LEU A 128 8.88 11.25 -42.20
N CYS A 129 8.29 11.09 -43.39
CA CYS A 129 7.24 11.97 -43.94
C CYS A 129 5.82 11.49 -43.65
N ALA A 130 5.63 10.28 -43.10
CA ALA A 130 4.44 9.91 -42.36
C ALA A 130 4.38 10.80 -41.12
N GLY A 131 3.67 11.92 -41.25
CA GLY A 131 3.69 13.02 -40.30
C GLY A 131 3.47 12.53 -38.87
N ARG A 132 4.41 12.85 -37.98
CA ARG A 132 4.20 12.73 -36.54
C ARG A 132 3.18 13.78 -36.11
N SER A 133 1.91 13.47 -36.31
CA SER A 133 0.80 14.11 -35.60
C SER A 133 0.86 13.72 -34.13
N TYR A 134 1.87 14.24 -33.42
CA TYR A 134 1.69 14.54 -32.01
C TYR A 134 0.58 15.56 -31.94
N ALA A 135 -0.59 15.11 -31.47
CA ALA A 135 -1.58 15.96 -30.82
C ALA A 135 -0.84 16.95 -29.91
N GLU A 136 -1.05 18.25 -30.09
CA GLU A 136 -0.28 19.26 -29.37
C GLU A 136 -0.82 19.37 -27.94
N SER A 137 -0.14 18.71 -26.99
CA SER A 137 -0.52 18.73 -25.57
C SER A 137 -0.41 20.16 -25.02
N ARG A 138 -1.54 20.88 -24.98
CA ARG A 138 -1.58 22.27 -24.49
C ARG A 138 -1.72 22.28 -22.97
N HIS A 139 -0.86 23.04 -22.30
CA HIS A 139 -0.87 23.20 -20.85
C HIS A 139 -1.35 24.61 -20.49
N LEU A 140 -2.42 24.71 -19.70
CA LEU A 140 -2.96 25.95 -19.17
C LEU A 140 -2.88 25.95 -17.64
N GLY A 141 -2.41 27.04 -17.04
CA GLY A 141 -2.27 27.14 -15.59
C GLY A 141 -2.31 28.56 -15.04
N GLY A 142 -2.98 28.74 -13.90
CA GLY A 142 -3.16 30.02 -13.21
C GLY A 142 -4.30 29.96 -12.20
N ASP A 143 -4.59 31.05 -11.48
CA ASP A 143 -5.71 31.07 -10.52
C ASP A 143 -7.07 30.84 -11.19
N ARG A 144 -7.21 31.30 -12.45
CA ARG A 144 -8.34 31.01 -13.32
C ARG A 144 -7.83 30.54 -14.68
N VAL A 145 -8.43 29.49 -15.21
CA VAL A 145 -8.22 28.98 -16.57
C VAL A 145 -9.54 29.08 -17.32
N HIS A 146 -9.49 29.59 -18.55
CA HIS A 146 -10.63 29.71 -19.45
C HIS A 146 -10.18 29.20 -20.83
N LEU A 147 -11.02 28.39 -21.48
CA LEU A 147 -10.91 28.08 -22.91
C LEU A 147 -12.21 28.54 -23.56
N ASP A 148 -12.15 29.62 -24.34
CA ASP A 148 -13.33 30.24 -24.93
C ASP A 148 -14.01 29.32 -25.96
N ALA A 149 -15.33 29.44 -26.11
CA ALA A 149 -16.14 28.59 -27.01
C ALA A 149 -15.72 28.64 -28.50
N ALA A 150 -14.94 29.66 -28.90
CA ALA A 150 -14.37 29.78 -30.25
C ALA A 150 -12.96 29.17 -30.40
N GLU A 151 -12.30 28.78 -29.30
CA GLU A 151 -11.02 28.08 -29.35
C GLU A 151 -11.21 26.59 -29.67
N THR A 152 -10.22 26.01 -30.35
CA THR A 152 -10.10 24.55 -30.54
C THR A 152 -8.67 24.14 -30.21
N ILE A 153 -8.53 23.06 -29.43
CA ILE A 153 -7.25 22.46 -29.06
C ILE A 153 -7.07 21.18 -29.86
N ASP A 154 -6.10 21.19 -30.78
CA ASP A 154 -5.73 20.04 -31.61
C ASP A 154 -4.85 19.05 -30.86
N GLY A 155 -5.40 18.50 -29.78
CA GLY A 155 -4.77 17.47 -28.96
C GLY A 155 -5.32 17.40 -27.54
N ASP A 156 -4.48 16.91 -26.64
CA ASP A 156 -4.80 16.78 -25.22
C ASP A 156 -4.69 18.13 -24.51
N LEU A 157 -5.63 18.45 -23.62
CA LEU A 157 -5.64 19.68 -22.83
C LEU A 157 -5.37 19.37 -21.34
N PHE A 158 -4.36 20.03 -20.77
CA PHE A 158 -3.99 19.91 -19.36
C PHE A 158 -4.20 21.26 -18.64
N CYS A 159 -5.22 21.33 -17.78
CA CYS A 159 -5.60 22.53 -17.04
C CYS A 159 -5.36 22.39 -15.53
N ALA A 160 -4.73 23.39 -14.90
CA ALA A 160 -4.57 23.45 -13.44
C ALA A 160 -4.83 24.86 -12.89
N GLY A 161 -5.80 25.00 -11.97
CA GLY A 161 -6.17 26.30 -11.41
C GLY A 161 -7.34 26.23 -10.42
N ASN A 162 -7.63 27.32 -9.71
CA ASN A 162 -8.71 27.30 -8.70
C ASN A 162 -10.10 27.25 -9.38
N SER A 163 -10.27 28.01 -10.46
CA SER A 163 -11.46 27.97 -11.33
C SER A 163 -11.04 27.62 -12.76
N ILE A 164 -11.64 26.58 -13.34
CA ILE A 164 -11.39 26.12 -14.71
C ILE A 164 -12.72 26.12 -15.45
N VAL A 165 -12.80 26.78 -16.61
CA VAL A 165 -13.93 26.75 -17.53
C VAL A 165 -13.44 26.29 -18.90
N VAL A 166 -14.11 25.31 -19.50
CA VAL A 166 -13.73 24.73 -20.81
C VAL A 166 -14.94 24.69 -21.74
N SER A 167 -15.15 25.79 -22.46
CA SER A 167 -16.24 25.97 -23.43
C SER A 167 -15.80 25.68 -24.88
N GLY A 168 -14.51 25.84 -25.17
CA GLY A 168 -13.92 25.50 -26.47
C GLY A 168 -13.86 23.99 -26.73
N THR A 169 -13.53 23.62 -27.98
CA THR A 169 -13.41 22.21 -28.37
C THR A 169 -12.02 21.65 -28.05
N VAL A 170 -11.94 20.43 -27.51
CA VAL A 170 -10.70 19.67 -27.32
C VAL A 170 -10.79 18.39 -28.14
N THR A 171 -9.87 18.16 -29.08
CA THR A 171 -9.97 16.98 -29.95
C THR A 171 -9.39 15.71 -29.32
N GLY A 172 -8.47 15.83 -28.37
CA GLY A 172 -7.92 14.74 -27.54
C GLY A 172 -8.56 14.62 -26.15
N ASP A 173 -7.78 14.12 -25.18
CA ASP A 173 -8.20 13.95 -23.78
C ASP A 173 -8.09 15.28 -22.99
N LEU A 174 -8.99 15.49 -22.02
CA LEU A 174 -8.96 16.63 -21.08
C LEU A 174 -8.54 16.16 -19.69
N PHE A 175 -7.53 16.81 -19.11
CA PHE A 175 -7.07 16.61 -17.74
C PHE A 175 -7.19 17.93 -16.97
N ALA A 176 -8.14 18.02 -16.02
CA ALA A 176 -8.40 19.23 -15.25
C ALA A 176 -8.23 19.00 -13.74
N ILE A 177 -7.40 19.83 -13.10
CA ILE A 177 -7.15 19.79 -11.66
C ILE A 177 -7.48 21.16 -11.05
N GLY A 178 -8.57 21.26 -10.29
CA GLY A 178 -9.02 22.55 -9.74
C GLY A 178 -10.09 22.49 -8.67
N GLU A 179 -10.40 23.64 -8.05
CA GLU A 179 -11.43 23.70 -7.01
C GLU A 179 -12.84 23.63 -7.61
N SER A 180 -13.08 24.47 -8.62
CA SER A 180 -14.30 24.54 -9.41
C SER A 180 -13.98 24.30 -10.89
N ILE A 181 -14.60 23.29 -11.50
CA ILE A 181 -14.39 22.92 -12.91
C ILE A 181 -15.74 22.94 -13.63
N GLU A 182 -15.82 23.66 -14.75
CA GLU A 182 -17.01 23.80 -15.60
C GLU A 182 -16.63 23.40 -17.03
N ILE A 183 -17.40 22.49 -17.64
CA ILE A 183 -17.12 21.95 -18.98
C ILE A 183 -18.43 21.91 -19.77
N ASP A 184 -18.60 22.89 -20.65
CA ASP A 184 -19.67 23.02 -21.63
C ASP A 184 -19.19 22.77 -23.08
N GLY A 185 -17.87 22.72 -23.28
CA GLY A 185 -17.22 22.46 -24.55
C GLY A 185 -17.11 20.98 -24.94
N LYS A 186 -17.03 20.71 -26.24
CA LYS A 186 -16.94 19.35 -26.80
C LYS A 186 -15.55 18.73 -26.57
N ILE A 187 -15.51 17.52 -26.04
CA ILE A 187 -14.28 16.75 -25.81
C ILE A 187 -14.29 15.46 -26.67
N GLY A 188 -13.39 15.38 -27.65
CA GLY A 188 -13.28 14.21 -28.53
C GLY A 188 -12.76 12.96 -27.81
N GLY A 189 -11.85 13.14 -26.85
CA GLY A 189 -11.27 12.08 -26.04
C GLY A 189 -11.99 11.85 -24.70
N SER A 190 -11.21 11.38 -23.71
CA SER A 190 -11.63 11.09 -22.35
C SER A 190 -11.40 12.31 -21.43
N VAL A 191 -12.27 12.49 -20.43
CA VAL A 191 -12.16 13.57 -19.43
C VAL A 191 -11.69 13.01 -18.09
N HIS A 192 -10.74 13.70 -17.45
CA HIS A 192 -10.09 13.33 -16.19
C HIS A 192 -10.09 14.51 -15.21
N LEU A 193 -10.91 14.44 -14.16
CA LEU A 193 -11.16 15.53 -13.20
C LEU A 193 -10.65 15.19 -11.79
N LEU A 194 -9.91 16.12 -11.17
CA LEU A 194 -9.50 16.07 -9.76
C LEU A 194 -9.78 17.42 -9.07
N GLY A 195 -10.50 17.44 -7.95
CA GLY A 195 -10.96 18.74 -7.42
C GLY A 195 -11.89 18.74 -6.22
N ARG A 196 -12.56 19.88 -5.96
CA ARG A 196 -13.67 19.97 -4.98
C ARG A 196 -15.02 19.71 -5.66
N SER A 197 -15.36 20.46 -6.70
CA SER A 197 -16.65 20.38 -7.39
C SER A 197 -16.51 20.56 -8.90
N ALA A 198 -17.33 19.84 -9.68
CA ALA A 198 -17.41 20.04 -11.12
C ALA A 198 -18.85 19.95 -11.66
N GLU A 199 -19.11 20.71 -12.73
CA GLU A 199 -20.32 20.66 -13.54
C GLU A 199 -19.93 20.41 -15.01
N VAL A 200 -20.61 19.46 -15.65
CA VAL A 200 -20.29 18.95 -17.00
C VAL A 200 -21.57 18.87 -17.83
N ASP A 201 -21.65 19.66 -18.89
CA ASP A 201 -22.77 19.70 -19.84
C ASP A 201 -22.21 19.63 -21.27
N ALA A 202 -21.59 18.50 -21.59
CA ALA A 202 -20.67 18.34 -22.71
C ALA A 202 -20.84 17.02 -23.48
N GLU A 203 -20.50 17.04 -24.76
CA GLU A 203 -20.32 15.84 -25.57
C GLU A 203 -18.90 15.28 -25.35
N ILE A 204 -18.80 14.11 -24.71
CA ILE A 204 -17.54 13.43 -24.38
C ILE A 204 -17.46 12.13 -25.19
N GLY A 205 -16.57 12.08 -26.19
CA GLY A 205 -16.38 10.88 -27.02
C GLY A 205 -15.77 9.69 -26.27
N GLY A 206 -15.02 9.94 -25.19
CA GLY A 206 -14.39 8.94 -24.34
C GLY A 206 -15.19 8.57 -23.08
N SER A 207 -14.45 8.23 -22.02
CA SER A 207 -14.99 8.04 -20.67
C SER A 207 -14.82 9.34 -19.85
N LEU A 208 -15.74 9.61 -18.92
CA LEU A 208 -15.53 10.61 -17.87
C LEU A 208 -15.00 9.92 -16.60
N ARG A 209 -13.87 10.40 -16.06
CA ARG A 209 -13.25 9.92 -14.81
C ARG A 209 -13.08 11.10 -13.85
N ALA A 210 -13.75 11.08 -12.71
CA ALA A 210 -13.74 12.19 -11.76
C ALA A 210 -13.50 11.71 -10.31
N ALA A 211 -12.59 12.36 -9.59
CA ALA A 211 -12.47 12.23 -8.14
C ALA A 211 -12.51 13.61 -7.48
N LEU A 212 -13.66 13.93 -6.88
CA LEU A 212 -14.02 15.26 -6.39
C LEU A 212 -14.37 15.19 -4.90
N GLY A 213 -14.08 16.26 -4.15
CA GLY A 213 -14.34 16.30 -2.71
C GLY A 213 -15.82 16.43 -2.33
N GLU A 214 -16.64 17.06 -3.17
CA GLU A 214 -17.96 17.57 -2.80
C GLU A 214 -19.07 17.21 -3.79
N SER A 215 -18.96 17.62 -5.06
CA SER A 215 -20.02 17.40 -6.05
C SER A 215 -19.50 17.09 -7.45
N LEU A 216 -20.17 16.16 -8.13
CA LEU A 216 -20.16 16.05 -9.59
C LEU A 216 -21.60 16.22 -10.08
N THR A 217 -21.83 17.21 -10.94
CA THR A 217 -23.09 17.41 -11.65
C THR A 217 -22.86 17.15 -13.13
N ILE A 218 -23.70 16.33 -13.75
CA ILE A 218 -23.71 16.07 -15.18
C ILE A 218 -25.10 16.40 -15.72
N GLY A 219 -25.20 17.07 -16.86
CA GLY A 219 -26.45 17.26 -17.59
C GLY A 219 -26.24 17.23 -19.09
N GLY A 220 -27.37 17.23 -19.84
CA GLY A 220 -27.54 17.59 -21.26
C GLY A 220 -26.78 16.82 -22.35
N GLY A 221 -25.56 16.37 -22.08
CA GLY A 221 -24.62 15.81 -23.04
C GLY A 221 -24.55 14.28 -23.07
N THR A 222 -23.46 13.78 -23.62
CA THR A 222 -23.24 12.35 -23.87
C THR A 222 -21.86 11.91 -23.39
N ILE A 223 -21.78 10.65 -22.96
CA ILE A 223 -20.51 9.98 -22.60
C ILE A 223 -20.43 8.72 -23.46
N GLY A 224 -19.55 8.74 -24.47
CA GLY A 224 -19.40 7.68 -25.47
C GLY A 224 -18.86 6.35 -24.91
N ARG A 225 -18.36 6.36 -23.68
CA ARG A 225 -17.98 5.18 -22.89
C ARG A 225 -18.45 5.34 -21.44
N ASP A 226 -17.60 4.99 -20.48
CA ASP A 226 -17.98 4.85 -19.07
C ASP A 226 -17.93 6.16 -18.27
N LEU A 227 -18.82 6.28 -17.27
CA LEU A 227 -18.71 7.25 -16.19
C LEU A 227 -18.08 6.59 -14.95
N ASN A 228 -16.92 7.07 -14.51
CA ASN A 228 -16.27 6.64 -13.27
C ASN A 228 -16.17 7.84 -12.31
N ALA A 229 -16.86 7.79 -11.17
CA ALA A 229 -16.99 8.95 -10.28
C ALA A 229 -16.73 8.60 -8.80
N SER A 230 -15.98 9.44 -8.10
CA SER A 230 -15.82 9.41 -6.64
C SER A 230 -16.11 10.81 -6.11
N THR A 231 -17.15 10.99 -5.30
CA THR A 231 -17.65 12.31 -4.88
C THR A 231 -18.51 12.23 -3.60
N SER A 232 -18.74 13.34 -2.88
CA SER A 232 -19.71 13.35 -1.79
C SER A 232 -21.15 13.33 -2.29
N THR A 233 -21.40 13.95 -3.45
CA THR A 233 -22.70 13.98 -4.15
C THR A 233 -22.47 13.81 -5.65
N LEU A 234 -23.12 12.81 -6.26
CA LEU A 234 -23.25 12.66 -7.71
C LEU A 234 -24.69 13.04 -8.09
N VAL A 235 -24.83 13.88 -9.12
CA VAL A 235 -26.10 14.16 -9.79
C VAL A 235 -25.89 13.97 -11.30
N VAL A 236 -26.67 13.08 -11.91
CA VAL A 236 -26.77 12.96 -13.37
C VAL A 236 -28.19 13.35 -13.75
N ARG A 237 -28.35 14.42 -14.53
CA ARG A 237 -29.65 14.98 -14.92
C ARG A 237 -30.19 14.28 -16.17
N ARG A 238 -31.52 14.20 -16.23
CA ARG A 238 -32.31 13.69 -17.36
C ARG A 238 -31.82 14.24 -18.69
N GLY A 239 -31.76 13.38 -19.70
CA GLY A 239 -31.25 13.68 -21.04
C GLY A 239 -29.78 13.29 -21.24
N THR A 240 -29.03 13.06 -20.16
CA THR A 240 -27.68 12.50 -20.25
C THR A 240 -27.73 11.07 -20.83
N VAL A 241 -26.90 10.78 -21.85
CA VAL A 241 -26.76 9.43 -22.42
C VAL A 241 -25.36 8.89 -22.18
N ILE A 242 -25.26 7.67 -21.63
CA ILE A 242 -24.01 6.99 -21.30
C ILE A 242 -23.96 5.66 -22.08
N SER A 243 -23.10 5.62 -23.10
CA SER A 243 -22.97 4.46 -24.00
C SER A 243 -22.13 3.31 -23.43
N GLY A 244 -21.38 3.56 -22.35
CA GLY A 244 -20.74 2.53 -21.52
C GLY A 244 -21.48 2.28 -20.21
N GLY A 245 -20.73 1.93 -19.16
CA GLY A 245 -21.26 1.69 -17.82
C GLY A 245 -21.07 2.86 -16.85
N ILE A 246 -21.64 2.74 -15.65
CA ILE A 246 -21.38 3.62 -14.51
C ILE A 246 -20.58 2.85 -13.44
N GLY A 247 -19.51 3.44 -12.92
CA GLY A 247 -18.80 3.00 -11.72
C GLY A 247 -18.65 4.17 -10.75
N ALA A 248 -19.59 4.33 -9.82
CA ALA A 248 -19.62 5.47 -8.91
C ALA A 248 -19.50 5.09 -7.43
N ALA A 249 -18.77 5.90 -6.66
CA ALA A 249 -18.70 5.85 -5.21
C ALA A 249 -19.12 7.22 -4.64
N ALA A 250 -20.28 7.31 -3.99
CA ALA A 250 -20.77 8.58 -3.47
C ALA A 250 -21.71 8.50 -2.27
N ARG A 251 -21.59 9.44 -1.32
CA ARG A 251 -22.51 9.50 -0.16
C ARG A 251 -23.96 9.78 -0.61
N ARG A 252 -24.17 10.56 -1.66
CA ARG A 252 -25.45 10.65 -2.40
C ARG A 252 -25.20 10.43 -3.88
N ALA A 253 -26.05 9.66 -4.56
CA ALA A 253 -26.05 9.52 -6.02
C ALA A 253 -27.48 9.55 -6.56
N ASP A 254 -27.86 10.63 -7.22
CA ASP A 254 -29.14 10.76 -7.91
C ASP A 254 -28.85 10.68 -9.42
N ILE A 255 -29.41 9.70 -10.13
CA ILE A 255 -29.05 9.40 -11.52
C ILE A 255 -30.33 9.24 -12.35
N ASP A 256 -30.58 10.18 -13.26
CA ASP A 256 -31.63 10.12 -14.29
C ASP A 256 -30.96 10.22 -15.67
N ALA A 257 -30.78 9.08 -16.36
CA ALA A 257 -30.00 8.97 -17.61
C ALA A 257 -30.44 7.74 -18.42
N ASP A 258 -30.04 7.63 -19.70
CA ASP A 258 -30.04 6.33 -20.42
C ASP A 258 -28.61 5.75 -20.38
N VAL A 259 -28.46 4.57 -19.76
CA VAL A 259 -27.18 3.89 -19.53
C VAL A 259 -27.19 2.54 -20.23
N THR A 260 -26.26 2.33 -21.15
CA THR A 260 -26.27 1.16 -22.04
C THR A 260 -25.73 -0.11 -21.37
N ASP A 261 -24.67 -0.01 -20.56
CA ASP A 261 -24.02 -1.14 -19.87
C ASP A 261 -24.24 -1.06 -18.33
N THR A 262 -23.41 -1.78 -17.59
CA THR A 262 -23.50 -2.11 -16.18
C THR A 262 -23.36 -0.87 -15.31
N THR A 263 -24.25 -0.72 -14.33
CA THR A 263 -24.20 0.34 -13.33
C THR A 263 -23.78 -0.23 -11.98
N ARG A 264 -22.61 0.15 -11.47
CA ARG A 264 -22.12 -0.23 -10.14
C ARG A 264 -21.99 1.00 -9.24
N LEU A 265 -22.66 0.96 -8.08
CA LEU A 265 -22.79 2.09 -7.17
C LEU A 265 -22.39 1.69 -5.73
N ILE A 266 -21.35 2.31 -5.18
CA ILE A 266 -20.98 2.22 -3.77
C ILE A 266 -21.49 3.49 -3.08
N VAL A 267 -22.69 3.44 -2.51
CA VAL A 267 -23.43 4.65 -2.13
C VAL A 267 -24.07 4.54 -0.75
N ALA A 268 -24.37 5.66 -0.09
CA ALA A 268 -25.24 5.59 1.10
C ALA A 268 -26.72 5.67 0.68
N ARG A 269 -27.07 6.64 -0.17
CA ARG A 269 -28.46 6.92 -0.59
C ARG A 269 -28.56 7.64 -1.93
N GLY A 270 -29.77 7.77 -2.46
CA GLY A 270 -30.07 8.56 -3.66
C GLY A 270 -31.25 7.97 -4.45
N SER A 271 -31.43 8.37 -5.71
CA SER A 271 -32.46 7.81 -6.59
C SER A 271 -31.92 7.35 -7.95
N LEU A 272 -32.66 6.43 -8.58
CA LEU A 272 -32.44 5.99 -9.96
C LEU A 272 -33.71 6.25 -10.79
N GLY A 273 -33.57 7.06 -11.82
CA GLY A 273 -34.54 7.34 -12.88
C GLY A 273 -33.93 7.09 -14.27
N GLY A 274 -34.73 7.24 -15.32
CA GLY A 274 -34.28 6.96 -16.68
C GLY A 274 -34.18 5.46 -16.99
N ARG A 275 -33.24 5.05 -17.84
CA ARG A 275 -33.15 3.70 -18.41
C ARG A 275 -31.78 3.08 -18.18
N PHE A 276 -31.77 1.80 -17.79
CA PHE A 276 -30.57 1.01 -17.54
C PHE A 276 -30.64 -0.29 -18.33
N GLY A 277 -29.90 -0.36 -19.44
CA GLY A 277 -29.82 -1.55 -20.30
C GLY A 277 -29.04 -2.70 -19.67
N GLY A 278 -27.95 -2.39 -18.97
CA GLY A 278 -27.15 -3.36 -18.23
C GLY A 278 -27.69 -3.69 -16.83
N PRO A 279 -27.05 -4.64 -16.12
CA PRO A 279 -27.38 -4.95 -14.73
C PRO A 279 -26.97 -3.80 -13.79
N VAL A 280 -27.71 -3.65 -12.69
CA VAL A 280 -27.51 -2.60 -11.68
C VAL A 280 -27.07 -3.26 -10.37
N GLU A 281 -25.87 -2.95 -9.90
CA GLU A 281 -25.26 -3.51 -8.68
C GLU A 281 -24.98 -2.38 -7.66
N ILE A 282 -25.67 -2.39 -6.52
CA ILE A 282 -25.61 -1.35 -5.50
C ILE A 282 -25.07 -1.91 -4.19
N GLU A 283 -23.94 -1.39 -3.70
CA GLU A 283 -23.43 -1.62 -2.35
C GLU A 283 -23.79 -0.42 -1.46
N GLN A 284 -24.74 -0.61 -0.55
CA GLN A 284 -25.19 0.44 0.37
C GLN A 284 -24.31 0.53 1.62
N VAL A 285 -23.47 1.57 1.68
CA VAL A 285 -22.47 1.79 2.73
C VAL A 285 -22.95 2.81 3.77
N ALA A 286 -23.32 2.31 4.95
CA ALA A 286 -23.66 3.14 6.10
C ALA A 286 -22.40 3.76 6.74
N MET A 287 -22.07 5.01 6.38
CA MET A 287 -21.05 5.78 7.08
C MET A 287 -21.37 5.86 8.58
N GLY A 288 -20.39 5.56 9.44
CA GLY A 288 -20.61 5.47 10.90
C GLY A 288 -21.44 4.26 11.37
N GLY A 289 -21.90 3.39 10.47
CA GLY A 289 -22.67 2.19 10.78
C GLY A 289 -24.18 2.42 10.98
N ASN A 290 -24.69 3.64 10.79
CA ASN A 290 -26.11 3.94 10.93
C ASN A 290 -26.90 3.55 9.67
N VAL A 291 -27.45 2.34 9.64
CA VAL A 291 -28.25 1.81 8.52
C VAL A 291 -29.48 2.69 8.22
N ALA A 292 -30.00 3.46 9.18
CA ALA A 292 -31.14 4.35 8.94
C ALA A 292 -30.83 5.50 7.96
N GLU A 293 -29.56 5.88 7.80
CA GLU A 293 -29.12 6.91 6.84
C GLU A 293 -28.95 6.39 5.41
N THR A 294 -29.00 5.06 5.21
CA THR A 294 -28.94 4.44 3.88
C THR A 294 -30.32 4.27 3.25
N GLY A 295 -30.36 4.21 1.92
CA GLY A 295 -31.57 3.87 1.17
C GLY A 295 -31.57 4.44 -0.25
N MET A 296 -31.84 3.58 -1.23
CA MET A 296 -32.06 4.00 -2.62
C MET A 296 -33.55 4.05 -2.93
N THR A 297 -33.96 5.03 -3.71
CA THR A 297 -35.30 5.12 -4.31
C THR A 297 -35.20 4.74 -5.79
N ILE A 298 -36.16 3.96 -6.29
CA ILE A 298 -36.35 3.70 -7.73
C ILE A 298 -37.55 4.55 -8.17
N ASP A 299 -37.30 5.49 -9.08
CA ASP A 299 -38.28 6.51 -9.46
C ASP A 299 -39.35 5.94 -10.43
N PRO A 300 -40.56 6.53 -10.52
CA PRO A 300 -41.70 5.94 -11.24
C PRO A 300 -41.45 5.66 -12.73
N GLU A 301 -40.57 6.44 -13.35
CA GLU A 301 -40.24 6.34 -14.78
C GLU A 301 -38.98 5.49 -15.03
N ALA A 302 -38.41 4.88 -14.00
CA ALA A 302 -37.18 4.08 -14.11
C ALA A 302 -37.45 2.75 -14.83
N VAL A 303 -36.64 2.45 -15.86
CA VAL A 303 -36.68 1.20 -16.63
C VAL A 303 -35.35 0.47 -16.49
N LEU A 304 -35.32 -0.57 -15.66
CA LEU A 304 -34.17 -1.46 -15.48
C LEU A 304 -34.40 -2.72 -16.34
N GLU A 305 -33.62 -2.86 -17.41
CA GLU A 305 -33.73 -4.01 -18.33
C GLU A 305 -32.96 -5.24 -17.82
N GLY A 306 -31.86 -5.03 -17.09
CA GLY A 306 -31.08 -6.09 -16.42
C GLY A 306 -31.51 -6.41 -14.98
N ASP A 307 -30.76 -7.31 -14.33
CA ASP A 307 -30.92 -7.64 -12.90
C ASP A 307 -30.57 -6.45 -11.99
N LEU A 308 -31.29 -6.30 -10.88
CA LEU A 308 -30.98 -5.37 -9.79
C LEU A 308 -30.44 -6.15 -8.57
N LYS A 309 -29.16 -5.97 -8.23
CA LYS A 309 -28.53 -6.55 -7.04
C LYS A 309 -28.23 -5.46 -6.03
N VAL A 310 -28.75 -5.58 -4.82
CA VAL A 310 -28.50 -4.60 -3.74
C VAL A 310 -27.95 -5.31 -2.52
N ARG A 311 -26.85 -4.79 -1.98
CA ARG A 311 -26.11 -5.35 -0.85
C ARG A 311 -26.01 -4.35 0.28
N GLY A 312 -26.40 -4.76 1.47
CA GLY A 312 -26.34 -3.92 2.67
C GLY A 312 -27.42 -2.83 2.72
N GLY A 313 -27.28 -1.93 3.70
CA GLY A 313 -28.16 -0.77 3.89
C GLY A 313 -29.64 -1.10 4.14
N ARG A 314 -30.54 -0.33 3.52
CA ARG A 314 -31.99 -0.52 3.54
C ARG A 314 -32.48 -1.08 2.20
N GLU A 315 -33.55 -1.86 2.26
CA GLU A 315 -34.23 -2.35 1.06
C GLU A 315 -34.67 -1.15 0.18
N PRO A 316 -34.41 -1.16 -1.14
CA PRO A 316 -34.75 -0.02 -1.99
C PRO A 316 -36.25 0.26 -2.00
N ASP A 317 -36.60 1.53 -1.86
CA ASP A 317 -37.97 2.02 -1.96
C ASP A 317 -38.34 2.12 -3.45
N ARG A 318 -39.42 1.45 -3.87
CA ARG A 318 -39.82 1.37 -5.28
C ARG A 318 -41.12 2.11 -5.48
N GLN A 319 -41.08 3.23 -6.20
CA GLN A 319 -42.30 3.99 -6.46
C GLN A 319 -43.17 3.28 -7.51
N GLU A 320 -44.48 3.42 -7.37
CA GLU A 320 -45.47 2.84 -8.29
C GLU A 320 -45.25 3.36 -9.71
N GLY A 321 -45.04 2.43 -10.66
CA GLY A 321 -44.66 2.72 -12.05
C GLY A 321 -43.29 2.16 -12.45
N SER A 322 -42.35 2.08 -11.50
CA SER A 322 -40.98 1.61 -11.76
C SER A 322 -40.94 0.21 -12.37
N THR A 323 -40.25 0.07 -13.51
CA THR A 323 -40.24 -1.16 -14.33
C THR A 323 -38.89 -1.85 -14.22
N ILE A 324 -38.86 -3.02 -13.57
CA ILE A 324 -37.68 -3.90 -13.50
C ILE A 324 -38.01 -5.18 -14.27
N ARG A 325 -37.25 -5.49 -15.33
CA ARG A 325 -37.42 -6.69 -16.15
C ARG A 325 -36.58 -7.88 -15.67
N GLY A 326 -35.42 -7.62 -15.07
CA GLY A 326 -34.55 -8.64 -14.50
C GLY A 326 -34.95 -9.08 -13.08
N THR A 327 -34.11 -9.94 -12.51
CA THR A 327 -34.24 -10.45 -11.14
C THR A 327 -33.85 -9.38 -10.13
N VAL A 328 -34.46 -9.37 -8.93
CA VAL A 328 -33.99 -8.54 -7.81
C VAL A 328 -33.40 -9.40 -6.69
N ASP A 329 -32.10 -9.29 -6.46
CA ASP A 329 -31.38 -9.91 -5.34
C ASP A 329 -31.07 -8.85 -4.28
N TYR A 330 -31.75 -8.90 -3.13
CA TYR A 330 -31.45 -8.03 -1.99
C TYR A 330 -30.77 -8.80 -0.86
N GLN A 331 -29.46 -8.64 -0.78
CA GLN A 331 -28.62 -9.22 0.27
C GLN A 331 -28.61 -8.28 1.49
N ARG A 332 -29.53 -8.55 2.43
CA ARG A 332 -29.63 -7.83 3.71
C ARG A 332 -28.26 -7.66 4.38
N PRO A 333 -27.95 -6.49 4.99
CA PRO A 333 -26.68 -6.30 5.69
C PRO A 333 -26.47 -7.37 6.75
N ALA A 334 -25.36 -8.09 6.67
CA ALA A 334 -24.90 -8.94 7.75
C ALA A 334 -24.73 -8.06 9.01
N ALA A 335 -25.38 -8.45 10.11
CA ALA A 335 -25.48 -7.62 11.31
C ALA A 335 -24.08 -7.17 11.78
N VAL A 336 -23.83 -5.86 11.75
CA VAL A 336 -22.51 -5.27 12.03
C VAL A 336 -22.04 -5.76 13.40
N PRO A 337 -20.95 -6.54 13.49
CA PRO A 337 -20.63 -7.29 14.70
C PRO A 337 -20.26 -6.34 15.85
N ALA A 338 -21.16 -6.28 16.84
CA ALA A 338 -21.22 -5.26 17.89
C ALA A 338 -19.84 -4.82 18.39
N VAL A 339 -19.50 -3.57 18.05
CA VAL A 339 -18.13 -3.03 18.06
C VAL A 339 -17.39 -3.29 19.37
N GLY A 340 -18.07 -3.21 20.53
CA GLY A 340 -17.45 -3.37 21.85
C GLY A 340 -16.66 -4.68 22.06
N ARG A 341 -17.14 -5.83 21.56
CA ARG A 341 -16.43 -7.12 21.76
C ARG A 341 -15.37 -7.39 20.70
N SER A 342 -15.63 -7.00 19.46
CA SER A 342 -14.70 -7.14 18.34
C SER A 342 -13.49 -6.19 18.49
N TRP A 343 -13.75 -4.90 18.76
CA TRP A 343 -12.72 -3.88 18.97
C TRP A 343 -11.80 -4.20 20.16
N LEU A 344 -12.35 -4.59 21.32
CA LEU A 344 -11.52 -4.93 22.48
C LEU A 344 -10.61 -6.13 22.20
N ARG A 345 -11.10 -7.15 21.49
CA ARG A 345 -10.27 -8.31 21.08
C ARG A 345 -9.16 -7.88 20.11
N THR A 346 -9.48 -7.05 19.12
CA THR A 346 -8.48 -6.51 18.17
C THR A 346 -7.43 -5.67 18.88
N LEU A 347 -7.84 -4.74 19.76
CA LEU A 347 -6.93 -3.91 20.56
C LEU A 347 -6.00 -4.76 21.43
N LEU A 348 -6.53 -5.78 22.13
CA LEU A 348 -5.71 -6.68 22.95
C LEU A 348 -4.75 -7.51 22.10
N ALA A 349 -5.18 -8.03 20.95
CA ALA A 349 -4.33 -8.77 20.03
C ALA A 349 -3.19 -7.88 19.48
N SER A 350 -3.51 -6.69 18.99
CA SER A 350 -2.51 -5.70 18.53
C SER A 350 -1.57 -5.27 19.65
N TRP A 351 -2.08 -5.09 20.88
CA TRP A 351 -1.25 -4.75 22.04
C TRP A 351 -0.22 -5.83 22.36
N VAL A 352 -0.65 -7.10 22.40
CA VAL A 352 0.23 -8.25 22.62
C VAL A 352 1.25 -8.38 21.49
N GLN A 353 0.82 -8.27 20.23
CA GLN A 353 1.69 -8.30 19.04
C GLN A 353 2.78 -7.22 19.09
N PHE A 354 2.41 -5.97 19.36
CA PHE A 354 3.34 -4.86 19.47
C PHE A 354 4.23 -4.95 20.73
N ALA A 355 3.71 -5.46 21.86
CA ALA A 355 4.51 -5.71 23.05
C ALA A 355 5.58 -6.78 22.79
N ILE A 356 5.21 -7.92 22.18
CA ILE A 356 6.13 -8.99 21.80
C ILE A 356 7.21 -8.46 20.84
N ALA A 357 6.83 -7.72 19.79
CA ALA A 357 7.79 -7.16 18.83
C ALA A 357 8.80 -6.21 19.51
N GLY A 358 8.31 -5.28 20.35
CA GLY A 358 9.16 -4.33 21.07
C GLY A 358 10.07 -4.97 22.13
N ILE A 359 9.58 -6.01 22.82
CA ILE A 359 10.35 -6.79 23.79
C ILE A 359 11.40 -7.65 23.08
N LEU A 360 11.03 -8.40 22.05
CA LEU A 360 11.93 -9.28 21.29
C LEU A 360 13.06 -8.50 20.62
N PHE A 361 12.74 -7.40 19.92
CA PHE A 361 13.77 -6.52 19.36
C PHE A 361 14.71 -5.97 20.43
N ARG A 362 14.19 -5.67 21.63
CA ARG A 362 15.01 -5.20 22.76
C ARG A 362 15.90 -6.30 23.35
N VAL A 363 15.45 -7.55 23.38
CA VAL A 363 16.26 -8.70 23.82
C VAL A 363 17.38 -8.99 22.82
N LEU A 364 17.08 -8.98 21.52
CA LEU A 364 18.07 -9.21 20.45
C LEU A 364 19.05 -8.02 20.28
N PHE A 365 18.58 -6.79 20.46
CA PHE A 365 19.36 -5.56 20.26
C PHE A 365 19.32 -4.64 21.50
N PRO A 366 19.89 -5.07 22.64
CA PRO A 366 19.76 -4.37 23.93
C PRO A 366 20.51 -3.03 23.98
N THR A 367 21.55 -2.86 23.15
CA THR A 367 22.30 -1.60 23.00
C THR A 367 21.59 -0.62 22.07
N ARG A 368 21.23 -1.03 20.86
CA ARG A 368 20.54 -0.16 19.88
C ARG A 368 19.18 0.30 20.39
N SER A 369 18.38 -0.56 21.04
CA SER A 369 17.10 -0.17 21.64
C SER A 369 17.22 0.87 22.77
N ARG A 370 18.33 0.88 23.54
CA ARG A 370 18.59 1.95 24.53
C ARG A 370 18.95 3.28 23.85
N HIS A 371 19.76 3.23 22.80
CA HIS A 371 20.19 4.42 22.05
C HIS A 371 19.03 5.05 21.27
N ALA A 372 18.25 4.25 20.55
CA ALA A 372 17.04 4.65 19.85
C ALA A 372 16.12 5.56 20.70
N ILE A 373 15.59 5.03 21.81
CA ILE A 373 14.58 5.73 22.62
C ILE A 373 15.18 6.97 23.32
N ARG A 374 16.50 7.00 23.59
CA ARG A 374 17.17 8.17 24.17
C ARG A 374 17.50 9.25 23.14
N ASN A 375 17.93 8.86 21.94
CA ASN A 375 18.28 9.80 20.86
C ASN A 375 17.01 10.45 20.26
N PHE A 376 15.88 9.72 20.18
CA PHE A 376 14.56 10.26 19.84
C PHE A 376 14.24 11.55 20.61
N GLY A 377 14.32 11.49 21.95
CA GLY A 377 13.98 12.62 22.82
C GLY A 377 14.95 13.79 22.79
N ALA A 378 16.11 13.64 22.14
CA ALA A 378 17.06 14.73 21.95
C ALA A 378 16.87 15.47 20.62
N ARG A 379 16.41 14.79 19.55
CA ARG A 379 16.34 15.33 18.17
C ARG A 379 15.19 14.69 17.35
N PRO A 380 13.91 14.87 17.71
CA PRO A 380 12.79 14.17 17.06
C PRO A 380 12.68 14.45 15.55
N LEU A 381 12.87 15.71 15.13
CA LEU A 381 12.89 16.13 13.71
C LEU A 381 13.84 15.30 12.85
N ARG A 382 14.99 14.88 13.40
CA ARG A 382 15.95 14.06 12.64
C ARG A 382 15.42 12.66 12.36
N VAL A 383 14.69 12.05 13.30
CA VAL A 383 14.15 10.70 13.08
C VAL A 383 13.09 10.73 11.97
N VAL A 384 12.21 11.74 11.97
CA VAL A 384 11.21 11.95 10.91
C VAL A 384 11.87 12.05 9.53
N VAL A 385 12.89 12.90 9.38
CA VAL A 385 13.61 13.06 8.09
C VAL A 385 14.39 11.78 7.71
N PHE A 386 14.95 11.06 8.68
CA PHE A 386 15.68 9.82 8.42
C PHE A 386 14.78 8.61 8.13
N GLY A 387 13.46 8.72 8.30
CA GLY A 387 12.50 7.66 7.97
C GLY A 387 12.45 7.32 6.47
N PRO A 388 12.02 8.28 5.62
CA PRO A 388 12.09 8.11 4.17
C PRO A 388 13.50 7.74 3.69
N LEU A 389 14.56 8.31 4.29
CA LEU A 389 15.94 7.99 3.93
C LEU A 389 16.33 6.53 4.26
N PHE A 390 15.80 5.94 5.34
CA PHE A 390 16.02 4.53 5.66
C PHE A 390 15.40 3.62 4.59
N LEU A 391 14.18 3.93 4.11
CA LEU A 391 13.55 3.17 3.04
C LEU A 391 14.28 3.35 1.70
N ILE A 392 14.67 4.57 1.33
CA ILE A 392 15.49 4.83 0.14
C ILE A 392 16.82 4.06 0.21
N LEU A 393 17.49 4.06 1.36
CA LEU A 393 18.73 3.30 1.57
C LEU A 393 18.50 1.78 1.46
N LEU A 394 17.36 1.27 1.95
CA LEU A 394 16.99 -0.14 1.81
C LEU A 394 16.84 -0.54 0.33
N VAL A 395 16.19 0.30 -0.48
CA VAL A 395 16.06 0.11 -1.94
C VAL A 395 17.44 0.14 -2.61
N LEU A 396 18.27 1.14 -2.30
CA LEU A 396 19.61 1.30 -2.88
C LEU A 396 20.55 0.14 -2.53
N VAL A 397 20.50 -0.37 -1.30
CA VAL A 397 21.27 -1.56 -0.90
C VAL A 397 20.78 -2.80 -1.64
N GLY A 398 19.47 -2.97 -1.82
CA GLY A 398 18.90 -4.03 -2.67
C GLY A 398 19.40 -3.96 -4.12
N ALA A 399 19.35 -2.77 -4.73
CA ALA A 399 19.83 -2.53 -6.09
C ALA A 399 21.35 -2.77 -6.23
N ALA A 400 22.14 -2.39 -5.22
CA ALA A 400 23.58 -2.65 -5.20
C ALA A 400 23.91 -4.15 -5.13
N VAL A 401 23.11 -4.95 -4.40
CA VAL A 401 23.23 -6.42 -4.39
C VAL A 401 22.89 -7.01 -5.76
N VAL A 402 21.80 -6.56 -6.41
CA VAL A 402 21.47 -6.97 -7.79
C VAL A 402 22.63 -6.66 -8.74
N ALA A 403 23.14 -5.43 -8.73
CA ALA A 403 24.21 -4.98 -9.62
C ALA A 403 25.53 -5.74 -9.40
N GLY A 404 25.91 -5.99 -8.14
CA GLY A 404 27.10 -6.77 -7.80
C GLY A 404 27.01 -8.23 -8.25
N CYS A 405 25.85 -8.87 -8.03
CA CYS A 405 25.62 -10.24 -8.50
C CYS A 405 25.55 -10.34 -10.03
N ALA A 406 24.95 -9.36 -10.71
CA ALA A 406 24.93 -9.29 -12.17
C ALA A 406 26.34 -9.14 -12.75
N ALA A 407 27.15 -8.20 -12.24
CA ALA A 407 28.53 -7.99 -12.68
C ALA A 407 29.41 -9.24 -12.46
N LEU A 408 29.23 -9.93 -11.33
CA LEU A 408 29.92 -11.19 -11.04
C LEU A 408 29.48 -12.33 -11.98
N ALA A 409 28.19 -12.45 -12.28
CA ALA A 409 27.69 -13.41 -13.25
C ALA A 409 28.23 -13.15 -14.67
N THR A 410 28.29 -11.89 -15.10
CA THR A 410 28.91 -11.50 -16.38
C THR A 410 30.40 -11.84 -16.40
N GLY A 411 31.14 -11.52 -15.34
CA GLY A 411 32.57 -11.84 -15.22
C GLY A 411 32.85 -13.36 -15.27
N LEU A 412 32.05 -14.16 -14.58
CA LEU A 412 32.14 -15.63 -14.62
C LEU A 412 31.83 -16.18 -16.02
N GLY A 413 30.79 -15.65 -16.68
CA GLY A 413 30.45 -16.01 -18.07
C GLY A 413 31.57 -15.72 -19.07
N LEU A 414 32.25 -14.57 -18.94
CA LEU A 414 33.40 -14.19 -19.79
C LEU A 414 34.62 -15.11 -19.60
N VAL A 415 34.74 -15.78 -18.45
CA VAL A 415 35.81 -16.77 -18.16
C VAL A 415 35.36 -18.20 -18.52
N GLY A 416 34.14 -18.39 -19.05
CA GLY A 416 33.57 -19.69 -19.40
C GLY A 416 33.00 -20.47 -18.20
N LEU A 417 32.96 -19.87 -17.01
CA LEU A 417 32.45 -20.47 -15.79
C LEU A 417 30.95 -20.19 -15.63
N ALA A 418 30.14 -20.71 -16.57
CA ALA A 418 28.69 -20.47 -16.60
C ALA A 418 27.91 -21.26 -15.54
N GLU A 419 28.34 -22.48 -15.20
CA GLU A 419 27.70 -23.39 -14.24
C GLU A 419 27.26 -22.76 -12.88
N PRO A 420 28.06 -21.92 -12.20
CA PRO A 420 27.63 -21.29 -10.93
C PRO A 420 26.58 -20.17 -11.07
N ILE A 421 26.29 -19.66 -12.28
CA ILE A 421 25.43 -18.48 -12.47
C ILE A 421 24.00 -18.65 -11.90
N PRO A 422 23.29 -19.78 -12.11
CA PRO A 422 21.96 -19.97 -11.53
C PRO A 422 21.96 -19.96 -10.00
N MET A 423 22.98 -20.56 -9.37
CA MET A 423 23.14 -20.54 -7.91
C MET A 423 23.39 -19.12 -7.40
N LEU A 424 24.21 -18.33 -8.12
CA LEU A 424 24.46 -16.93 -7.78
C LEU A 424 23.18 -16.09 -7.80
N ILE A 425 22.31 -16.30 -8.80
CA ILE A 425 21.01 -15.63 -8.92
C ILE A 425 20.09 -16.01 -7.74
N VAL A 426 20.02 -17.30 -7.37
CA VAL A 426 19.23 -17.74 -6.20
C VAL A 426 19.75 -17.10 -4.91
N ILE A 427 21.07 -17.05 -4.70
CA ILE A 427 21.68 -16.39 -3.53
C ILE A 427 21.36 -14.90 -3.51
N ALA A 428 21.42 -14.22 -4.66
CA ALA A 428 21.07 -12.80 -4.78
C ALA A 428 19.59 -12.55 -4.42
N LEU A 429 18.67 -13.33 -4.98
CA LEU A 429 17.23 -13.23 -4.71
C LEU A 429 16.91 -13.50 -3.23
N LEU A 430 17.54 -14.50 -2.61
CA LEU A 430 17.39 -14.77 -1.17
C LEU A 430 17.95 -13.64 -0.31
N ALA A 431 19.11 -13.07 -0.66
CA ALA A 431 19.68 -11.93 0.05
C ALA A 431 18.78 -10.69 -0.04
N ILE A 432 18.24 -10.39 -1.24
CA ILE A 432 17.29 -9.30 -1.46
C ILE A 432 16.01 -9.53 -0.65
N ALA A 433 15.41 -10.73 -0.72
CA ALA A 433 14.23 -11.08 0.06
C ALA A 433 14.46 -10.91 1.57
N MET A 434 15.60 -11.38 2.10
CA MET A 434 15.95 -11.21 3.51
C MET A 434 16.16 -9.74 3.91
N ILE A 435 16.85 -8.95 3.08
CA ILE A 435 17.07 -7.52 3.31
C ILE A 435 15.74 -6.76 3.33
N TRP A 436 14.89 -6.95 2.30
CA TRP A 436 13.64 -6.22 2.16
C TRP A 436 12.60 -6.66 3.19
N CYS A 437 12.37 -7.97 3.39
CA CYS A 437 11.46 -8.44 4.43
C CYS A 437 11.94 -8.02 5.83
N GLY A 438 13.24 -8.12 6.13
CA GLY A 438 13.81 -7.68 7.40
C GLY A 438 13.65 -6.17 7.62
N GLY A 439 13.94 -5.36 6.60
CA GLY A 439 13.82 -3.90 6.64
C GLY A 439 12.37 -3.42 6.75
N LEU A 440 11.44 -4.05 6.01
CA LEU A 440 10.01 -3.74 6.09
C LEU A 440 9.40 -4.19 7.43
N LEU A 441 9.74 -5.37 7.95
CA LEU A 441 9.30 -5.79 9.30
C LEU A 441 9.85 -4.84 10.38
N ALA A 442 11.10 -4.40 10.25
CA ALA A 442 11.70 -3.42 11.16
C ALA A 442 10.96 -2.06 11.09
N ALA A 443 10.72 -1.52 9.89
CA ALA A 443 9.98 -0.27 9.69
C ALA A 443 8.52 -0.35 10.17
N SER A 444 7.85 -1.48 9.96
CA SER A 444 6.40 -1.61 10.16
C SER A 444 5.99 -2.11 11.56
N TRP A 445 6.88 -2.78 12.30
CA TRP A 445 6.57 -3.38 13.62
C TRP A 445 7.48 -2.83 14.74
N VAL A 446 8.78 -2.70 14.46
CA VAL A 446 9.77 -2.29 15.47
C VAL A 446 9.86 -0.76 15.58
N ALA A 447 9.79 -0.04 14.47
CA ALA A 447 9.88 1.42 14.50
C ALA A 447 8.68 2.09 15.23
N PRO A 448 7.42 1.67 15.01
CA PRO A 448 6.27 2.22 15.73
C PRO A 448 6.32 1.92 17.23
N THR A 449 6.81 0.74 17.63
CA THR A 449 6.93 0.35 19.04
C THR A 449 8.06 1.09 19.77
N LEU A 450 9.16 1.41 19.08
CA LEU A 450 10.21 2.30 19.61
C LEU A 450 9.75 3.76 19.68
N PHE A 451 9.04 4.26 18.67
CA PHE A 451 8.44 5.60 18.65
C PHE A 451 7.43 5.77 19.78
N ALA A 452 6.47 4.86 19.92
CA ALA A 452 5.50 4.91 21.00
C ALA A 452 6.12 4.63 22.38
N GLY A 453 7.19 3.85 22.44
CA GLY A 453 8.01 3.69 23.65
C GLY A 453 8.76 4.96 24.07
N TRP A 454 9.04 5.87 23.14
CA TRP A 454 9.47 7.24 23.43
C TRP A 454 8.28 8.12 23.84
N LEU A 455 7.18 8.10 23.07
CA LEU A 455 5.97 8.88 23.34
C LEU A 455 5.41 8.61 24.73
N ALA A 456 5.36 7.35 25.17
CA ALA A 456 4.98 6.94 26.51
C ALA A 456 5.92 7.52 27.59
N ARG A 457 7.23 7.63 27.36
CA ARG A 457 8.14 8.31 28.32
C ARG A 457 7.88 9.80 28.40
N THR A 458 7.53 10.44 27.29
CA THR A 458 7.15 11.86 27.26
C THR A 458 5.82 12.10 27.98
N LEU A 459 4.79 11.32 27.66
CA LEU A 459 3.42 11.52 28.16
C LEU A 459 3.17 10.98 29.58
N LEU A 460 3.84 9.91 30.01
CA LEU A 460 3.65 9.28 31.32
C LEU A 460 4.84 9.50 32.27
N GLY A 461 5.91 10.14 31.80
CA GLY A 461 7.13 10.40 32.57
C GLY A 461 6.97 11.38 33.75
N TRP A 462 5.78 11.92 34.00
CA TRP A 462 5.44 12.66 35.22
C TRP A 462 5.00 11.74 36.37
N LEU A 463 4.54 10.52 36.07
CA LEU A 463 4.04 9.59 37.08
C LEU A 463 5.18 9.00 37.95
N PRO A 464 5.03 8.99 39.28
CA PRO A 464 6.00 8.37 40.17
C PRO A 464 6.08 6.85 39.90
N GLY A 465 7.30 6.36 39.63
CA GLY A 465 7.55 4.99 39.18
C GLY A 465 7.98 4.92 37.71
N PHE A 466 7.34 5.67 36.80
CA PHE A 466 7.65 5.64 35.36
C PHE A 466 9.07 6.15 35.03
N ARG A 467 9.68 6.91 35.96
CA ARG A 467 11.08 7.37 35.89
C ARG A 467 12.12 6.36 36.38
N ARG A 468 11.76 5.37 37.20
CA ARG A 468 12.72 4.48 37.90
C ARG A 468 13.08 3.25 37.06
N GLU A 469 13.99 3.45 36.10
CA GLU A 469 14.83 2.43 35.42
C GLU A 469 14.16 1.21 34.73
N ALA A 470 12.86 1.00 34.89
CA ALA A 470 12.07 -0.10 34.32
C ALA A 470 11.92 0.05 32.80
N MET A 471 13.01 -0.15 32.05
CA MET A 471 13.12 0.19 30.62
C MET A 471 12.09 -0.52 29.71
N LEU A 472 11.45 -1.60 30.21
CA LEU A 472 10.36 -2.33 29.54
C LEU A 472 8.99 -1.65 29.69
N LEU A 473 8.69 -1.03 30.84
CA LEU A 473 7.38 -0.45 31.13
C LEU A 473 6.94 0.60 30.08
N PRO A 474 7.82 1.50 29.59
CA PRO A 474 7.43 2.40 28.50
C PRO A 474 7.20 1.72 27.15
N ILE A 475 7.82 0.57 26.88
CA ILE A 475 7.57 -0.19 25.64
C ILE A 475 6.18 -0.83 25.71
N ILE A 476 5.79 -1.37 26.87
CA ILE A 476 4.49 -2.00 27.11
C ILE A 476 3.35 -0.97 27.14
N ALA A 477 3.61 0.23 27.67
CA ALA A 477 2.68 1.36 27.59
C ALA A 477 2.62 1.95 26.16
N GLY A 478 3.75 2.04 25.47
CA GLY A 478 3.84 2.48 24.08
C GLY A 478 3.10 1.56 23.11
N SER A 479 3.23 0.24 23.28
CA SER A 479 2.47 -0.72 22.46
C SER A 479 0.96 -0.60 22.67
N LEU A 480 0.50 -0.16 23.86
CA LEU A 480 -0.93 0.08 24.13
C LEU A 480 -1.44 1.32 23.38
N ILE A 481 -0.63 2.38 23.34
CA ILE A 481 -0.91 3.58 22.52
C ILE A 481 -0.96 3.22 21.03
N MET A 482 -0.02 2.39 20.54
CA MET A 482 -0.08 1.88 19.16
C MET A 482 -1.28 0.99 18.89
N ALA A 483 -1.69 0.14 19.82
CA ALA A 483 -2.87 -0.70 19.68
C ALA A 483 -4.17 0.12 19.62
N ALA A 484 -4.28 1.17 20.46
CA ALA A 484 -5.38 2.12 20.40
C ALA A 484 -5.42 2.84 19.04
N ILE A 485 -4.28 3.37 18.56
CA ILE A 485 -4.15 3.98 17.23
C ILE A 485 -4.55 3.01 16.10
N ALA A 486 -4.01 1.79 16.10
CA ALA A 486 -4.26 0.80 15.06
C ALA A 486 -5.71 0.27 15.07
N SER A 487 -6.42 0.40 16.20
CA SER A 487 -7.83 0.02 16.34
C SER A 487 -8.82 1.06 15.81
N LEU A 488 -8.36 2.25 15.37
CA LEU A 488 -9.21 3.27 14.76
C LEU A 488 -9.55 2.89 13.30
N PRO A 489 -10.83 2.72 12.93
CA PRO A 489 -11.21 2.44 11.54
C PRO A 489 -10.70 3.50 10.57
N THR A 490 -10.15 3.07 9.44
CA THR A 490 -9.59 3.91 8.35
C THR A 490 -8.40 4.79 8.75
N VAL A 491 -8.57 5.69 9.72
CA VAL A 491 -7.52 6.59 10.24
C VAL A 491 -6.32 5.81 10.79
N GLY A 492 -6.56 4.68 11.46
CA GLY A 492 -5.49 3.84 12.02
C GLY A 492 -4.53 3.30 10.96
N PHE A 493 -5.00 3.04 9.74
CA PHE A 493 -4.16 2.58 8.63
C PHE A 493 -3.22 3.69 8.15
N PHE A 494 -3.75 4.89 7.86
CA PHE A 494 -2.93 6.03 7.43
C PHE A 494 -1.95 6.49 8.51
N LEU A 495 -2.39 6.54 9.78
CA LEU A 495 -1.52 6.92 10.88
C LEU A 495 -0.43 5.86 11.14
N TRP A 496 -0.76 4.57 11.01
CA TRP A 496 0.25 3.51 11.07
C TRP A 496 1.27 3.60 9.93
N GLY A 497 0.82 3.85 8.70
CA GLY A 497 1.71 4.04 7.55
C GLY A 497 2.67 5.22 7.74
N ALA A 498 2.17 6.35 8.25
CA ALA A 498 3.00 7.50 8.61
C ALA A 498 3.98 7.19 9.74
N ILE A 499 3.55 6.50 10.81
CA ILE A 499 4.42 6.13 11.93
C ILE A 499 5.47 5.08 11.52
N ALA A 500 5.16 4.16 10.60
CA ALA A 500 6.13 3.23 10.03
C ALA A 500 7.17 3.96 9.17
N LEU A 501 6.72 4.81 8.24
CA LEU A 501 7.56 5.63 7.38
C LEU A 501 8.52 6.51 8.19
N PHE A 502 7.98 7.43 8.99
CA PHE A 502 8.78 8.42 9.74
C PHE A 502 9.47 7.84 10.98
N GLY A 503 8.90 6.79 11.58
CA GLY A 503 9.51 6.11 12.72
C GLY A 503 10.77 5.34 12.33
N SER A 504 10.85 4.80 11.11
CA SER A 504 11.96 3.93 10.65
C SER A 504 13.34 4.60 10.71
N GLY A 505 13.42 5.94 10.72
CA GLY A 505 14.66 6.68 10.94
C GLY A 505 15.32 6.40 12.29
N VAL A 506 14.61 5.75 13.22
CA VAL A 506 15.15 5.20 14.47
C VAL A 506 16.35 4.28 14.25
N PHE A 507 16.40 3.53 13.14
CA PHE A 507 17.51 2.61 12.87
C PHE A 507 18.79 3.35 12.48
N LEU A 508 18.67 4.44 11.72
CA LEU A 508 19.80 5.32 11.39
C LEU A 508 20.25 6.13 12.63
N VAL A 509 19.31 6.76 13.35
CA VAL A 509 19.62 7.60 14.53
C VAL A 509 20.06 6.77 15.75
N GLY A 510 19.64 5.51 15.85
CA GLY A 510 20.06 4.56 16.88
C GLY A 510 21.39 3.85 16.59
N ALA A 511 21.92 3.96 15.36
CA ALA A 511 23.25 3.47 14.99
C ALA A 511 24.37 4.47 15.32
N VAL A 512 24.07 5.78 15.35
CA VAL A 512 25.03 6.82 15.69
C VAL A 512 25.25 6.85 17.22
N PRO A 513 26.49 6.67 17.73
CA PRO A 513 26.76 6.81 19.16
C PRO A 513 26.47 8.24 19.61
N PRO A 514 26.12 8.45 20.90
CA PRO A 514 25.96 9.79 21.43
C PRO A 514 27.28 10.53 21.28
N VAL A 515 27.26 11.73 20.68
CA VAL A 515 28.41 12.64 20.74
C VAL A 515 28.75 12.81 22.21
N ALA A 516 29.92 12.33 22.62
CA ALA A 516 30.40 12.52 23.98
C ALA A 516 30.38 14.01 24.25
N LYS A 517 29.72 14.44 25.33
CA LYS A 517 29.94 15.78 25.84
C LYS A 517 31.43 15.82 26.17
N THR A 518 32.21 16.60 25.41
CA THR A 518 33.54 17.02 25.85
C THR A 518 33.36 17.52 27.28
N PRO A 519 34.16 17.03 28.25
CA PRO A 519 34.09 17.59 29.59
C PRO A 519 34.36 19.08 29.44
N ALA A 520 33.41 19.91 29.89
CA ALA A 520 33.64 21.34 29.92
C ALA A 520 34.93 21.54 30.71
N VAL A 521 35.90 22.28 30.14
CA VAL A 521 37.17 22.57 30.82
C VAL A 521 36.79 23.35 32.08
N GLY A 522 36.80 22.63 33.20
CA GLY A 522 36.32 23.16 34.46
C GLY A 522 37.35 24.16 34.97
N ASN A 523 37.04 25.45 34.83
CA ASN A 523 37.67 26.48 35.65
C ASN A 523 37.51 26.03 37.11
N SER A 524 38.61 25.58 37.72
CA SER A 524 38.62 25.01 39.05
C SER A 524 38.84 26.12 40.07
N PRO A 525 37.83 26.50 40.88
CA PRO A 525 37.99 27.47 41.97
C PRO A 525 38.68 26.79 43.16
N ARG A 526 39.91 26.30 42.94
CA ARG A 526 40.78 25.62 43.93
C ARG A 526 42.27 25.95 43.76
N GLY A 527 42.58 27.08 43.13
CA GLY A 527 43.77 27.86 43.46
C GLY A 527 43.42 28.84 44.58
N TYR A 528 44.39 29.17 45.45
CA TYR A 528 44.22 30.01 46.64
C TYR A 528 43.30 29.45 47.75
N GLU A 529 43.78 28.43 48.48
CA GLU A 529 43.81 28.47 49.96
C GLU A 529 44.65 27.33 50.55
N ARG A 530 45.84 27.68 51.09
CA ARG A 530 46.73 27.00 52.07
C ARG A 530 48.22 27.12 51.71
N ILE A 531 48.80 28.27 52.07
CA ILE A 531 50.19 28.35 52.52
C ILE A 531 50.16 29.16 53.83
N ARG A 532 49.95 28.43 54.94
CA ARG A 532 50.20 28.79 56.34
C ARG A 532 49.97 27.55 57.20
#